data_AF-A0A8H8DJ66-F1
#
_entry.id   AF-A0A8H8DJ66-F1
#
_cell.length_a   1.000
_cell.length_b   1.000
_cell.length_c   1.000
_cell.angle_alpha   90.00
_cell.angle_beta   90.00
_cell.angle_gamma   90.00
#
_symmetry.space_group_name_H-M   'P 1'
#
loop_
_entity.id
_entity.type
_entity.pdbx_description
1 polymer ?
#
loop_
_entity_poly.entity_id
_entity_poly.type
_entity_poly.pdbx_seq_one_letter_code
_entity_poly.pdbx_strand_id
1 'polypeptide(L)'
;MKTIGADSGYEAQTLRSVDLFMSHEGLHLEYESALTRLLPSGTGSGESAWYNIGTHFLWIGDRTRELDGAHVEYFSGIENPIGIKCGPTMRAEDLGPLLDKLNPKREVGKCTLITRYGVNNVEKHLPDHIAAVQRSGHIVVWACDPMHGK
;
A
#
# COMPACT_ATOMS: atom_id res chain seq x y z
N MET A 1 20.97 6.56 -23.25
CA MET A 1 22.02 6.76 -22.21
C MET A 1 23.42 6.63 -22.81
N LYS A 2 23.77 5.52 -23.49
CA LYS A 2 25.11 5.35 -24.09
C LYS A 2 25.53 6.43 -25.09
N THR A 3 24.67 6.73 -26.05
CA THR A 3 24.95 7.72 -27.10
C THR A 3 25.16 9.14 -26.56
N ILE A 4 24.56 9.46 -25.40
CA ILE A 4 24.72 10.76 -24.75
C ILE A 4 25.78 10.73 -23.64
N GLY A 5 26.52 9.63 -23.50
CA GLY A 5 27.59 9.46 -22.50
C GLY A 5 27.13 9.26 -21.06
N ALA A 6 25.83 9.19 -20.79
CA ALA A 6 25.27 9.06 -19.44
C ALA A 6 25.58 7.71 -18.76
N ASP A 7 26.13 6.73 -19.49
CA ASP A 7 26.61 5.45 -18.94
C ASP A 7 28.12 5.46 -18.62
N SER A 8 28.77 6.62 -18.70
CA SER A 8 30.18 6.82 -18.41
C SER A 8 30.39 7.87 -17.31
N GLY A 9 31.35 7.67 -16.41
CA GLY A 9 31.60 8.55 -15.26
C GLY A 9 30.91 8.12 -13.95
N TYR A 10 30.94 8.98 -12.93
CA TYR A 10 30.40 8.69 -11.58
C TYR A 10 28.87 8.42 -11.61
N GLU A 11 28.14 9.10 -12.48
CA GLU A 11 26.70 8.93 -12.70
C GLU A 11 26.33 7.54 -13.24
N ALA A 12 27.29 6.81 -13.84
CA ALA A 12 27.06 5.45 -14.30
C ALA A 12 26.85 4.45 -13.15
N GLN A 13 27.25 4.78 -11.91
CA GLN A 13 27.07 3.89 -10.76
C GLN A 13 25.60 3.75 -10.39
N THR A 14 24.81 4.83 -10.41
CA THR A 14 23.37 4.77 -10.11
C THR A 14 22.60 3.98 -11.17
N LEU A 15 23.10 3.93 -12.41
CA LEU A 15 22.55 3.11 -13.50
C LEU A 15 22.94 1.63 -13.41
N ARG A 16 23.90 1.26 -12.56
CA ARG A 16 24.38 -0.12 -12.39
C ARG A 16 23.79 -0.83 -11.18
N SER A 17 23.19 -0.09 -10.26
CA SER A 17 22.50 -0.63 -9.08
C SER A 17 20.99 -0.40 -9.21
N VAL A 18 20.23 -1.21 -8.47
CA VAL A 18 18.79 -1.02 -8.30
C VAL A 18 18.45 -1.15 -6.83
N ASP A 19 17.46 -0.40 -6.38
CA ASP A 19 16.85 -0.63 -5.08
C ASP A 19 15.81 -1.75 -5.23
N LEU A 20 15.98 -2.82 -4.45
CA LEU A 20 15.03 -3.92 -4.37
C LEU A 20 14.33 -3.89 -3.02
N PHE A 21 13.01 -3.75 -3.07
CA PHE A 21 12.17 -3.72 -1.88
C PHE A 21 11.45 -5.06 -1.68
N MET A 22 11.15 -5.37 -0.42
CA MET A 22 10.45 -6.58 -0.02
C MET A 22 9.00 -6.27 0.34
N SER A 23 8.10 -7.24 0.09
CA SER A 23 6.70 -7.16 0.51
C SER A 23 6.10 -8.53 0.83
N HIS A 24 5.08 -8.56 1.68
CA HIS A 24 4.25 -9.74 1.97
C HIS A 24 2.86 -9.34 2.52
N GLU A 25 1.92 -10.29 2.55
CA GLU A 25 0.63 -10.09 3.22
C GLU A 25 0.84 -10.10 4.72
N GLY A 26 0.48 -9.02 5.41
CA GLY A 26 0.59 -8.92 6.87
C GLY A 26 -0.48 -9.76 7.55
N LEU A 27 -0.40 -11.08 7.43
CA LEU A 27 -1.48 -12.00 7.77
C LEU A 27 -1.41 -12.49 9.23
N HIS A 28 -0.23 -12.91 9.68
CA HIS A 28 -0.04 -13.50 11.01
C HIS A 28 0.38 -12.44 12.02
N LEU A 29 -0.60 -11.84 12.70
CA LEU A 29 -0.39 -10.62 13.50
C LEU A 29 0.60 -10.80 14.65
N GLU A 30 0.75 -12.00 15.22
CA GLU A 30 1.79 -12.29 16.21
C GLU A 30 3.19 -12.14 15.63
N TYR A 31 3.40 -12.58 14.38
CA TYR A 31 4.67 -12.39 13.67
C TYR A 31 4.89 -10.92 13.31
N GLU A 32 3.86 -10.25 12.79
CA GLU A 32 3.98 -8.83 12.37
C GLU A 32 4.26 -7.91 13.58
N SER A 33 3.54 -8.10 14.69
CA SER A 33 3.75 -7.32 15.91
C SER A 33 5.12 -7.58 16.54
N ALA A 34 5.63 -8.83 16.52
CA ALA A 34 6.97 -9.16 16.99
C ALA A 34 8.09 -8.47 16.20
N LEU A 35 7.84 -8.10 14.94
CA LEU A 35 8.76 -7.37 14.07
C LEU A 35 8.47 -5.86 14.02
N THR A 36 7.59 -5.33 14.87
CA THR A 36 7.28 -3.90 14.90
C THR A 36 8.22 -3.16 15.87
N ARG A 37 8.80 -2.04 15.44
CA ARG A 37 9.76 -1.24 16.24
C ARG A 37 9.40 0.24 16.19
N LEU A 38 9.62 0.92 17.31
CA LEU A 38 9.54 2.37 17.39
C LEU A 38 10.86 2.94 16.86
N LEU A 39 10.81 3.66 15.76
CA LEU A 39 11.99 4.25 15.09
C LEU A 39 11.76 5.75 14.85
N PRO A 40 12.82 6.54 14.63
CA PRO A 40 12.67 7.92 14.20
C PRO A 40 11.82 8.00 12.92
N SER A 41 10.85 8.90 12.91
CA SER A 41 9.96 9.13 11.78
C SER A 41 10.74 9.66 10.58
N GLY A 42 10.42 9.14 9.39
CA GLY A 42 10.95 9.63 8.12
C GLY A 42 10.50 11.04 7.74
N THR A 43 9.54 11.63 8.47
CA THR A 43 9.02 12.98 8.23
C THR A 43 9.96 14.11 8.65
N GLY A 44 11.06 13.80 9.34
CA GLY A 44 12.02 14.80 9.82
C GLY A 44 11.51 15.68 10.97
N SER A 45 10.35 15.36 11.56
CA SER A 45 9.78 16.09 12.70
C SER A 45 10.51 15.84 14.03
N GLY A 46 11.46 14.90 14.05
CA GLY A 46 12.11 14.44 15.29
C GLY A 46 11.22 13.52 16.16
N GLU A 47 10.02 13.21 15.69
CA GLU A 47 9.10 12.28 16.33
C GLU A 47 9.49 10.84 16.01
N SER A 48 9.05 9.90 16.86
CA SER A 48 9.17 8.47 16.58
C SER A 48 7.85 7.91 16.08
N ALA A 49 7.91 6.90 15.23
CA ALA A 49 6.76 6.17 14.74
C ALA A 49 7.01 4.67 14.69
N TRP A 50 5.92 3.90 14.67
CA TRP A 50 5.98 2.44 14.61
C TRP A 50 6.17 1.98 13.18
N TYR A 51 7.16 1.12 12.95
CA TYR A 51 7.39 0.47 11.66
C TYR A 51 7.47 -1.04 11.87
N ASN A 52 6.82 -1.80 11.00
CA ASN A 52 7.15 -3.21 10.82
C ASN A 52 8.45 -3.29 10.03
N ILE A 53 9.50 -3.86 10.66
CA ILE A 53 10.83 -4.01 10.05
C ILE A 53 11.06 -5.39 9.44
N GLY A 54 10.03 -6.24 9.38
CA GLY A 54 10.08 -7.51 8.65
C GLY A 54 10.03 -7.32 7.13
N THR A 55 9.51 -6.19 6.65
CA THR A 55 9.41 -5.88 5.22
C THR A 55 9.26 -4.38 4.97
N HIS A 56 9.36 -3.95 3.71
CA HIS A 56 9.23 -2.54 3.35
C HIS A 56 7.76 -2.15 3.13
N PHE A 57 6.99 -3.04 2.50
CA PHE A 57 5.60 -2.84 2.12
C PHE A 57 4.75 -4.05 2.53
N LEU A 58 3.69 -3.82 3.31
CA LEU A 58 2.75 -4.88 3.69
C LEU A 58 1.43 -4.67 2.94
N TRP A 59 0.66 -5.75 2.72
CA TRP A 59 -0.73 -5.57 2.30
C TRP A 59 -1.75 -6.30 3.20
N ILE A 60 -2.95 -5.75 3.25
CA ILE A 60 -4.14 -6.38 3.83
C ILE A 60 -4.85 -7.18 2.72
N GLY A 61 -5.12 -8.45 3.01
CA GLY A 61 -5.84 -9.34 2.11
C GLY A 61 -7.33 -9.00 1.98
N ASP A 62 -7.97 -9.52 0.92
CA ASP A 62 -9.40 -9.28 0.67
C ASP A 62 -10.33 -9.89 1.74
N ARG A 63 -9.81 -10.85 2.52
CA ARG A 63 -10.53 -11.56 3.59
C ARG A 63 -10.26 -11.01 4.99
N THR A 64 -9.31 -10.09 5.13
CA THR A 64 -8.84 -9.56 6.41
C THR A 64 -9.00 -8.04 6.49
N ARG A 65 -9.64 -7.41 5.50
CA ARG A 65 -9.86 -5.96 5.39
C ARG A 65 -11.14 -5.46 6.06
N GLU A 66 -11.59 -6.14 7.12
CA GLU A 66 -12.75 -5.68 7.89
C GLU A 66 -12.39 -4.40 8.64
N LEU A 67 -13.21 -3.35 8.52
CA LEU A 67 -12.91 -1.99 9.00
C LEU A 67 -12.54 -1.95 10.50
N ASP A 68 -13.29 -2.70 11.30
CA ASP A 68 -13.10 -2.80 12.76
C ASP A 68 -12.31 -4.06 13.14
N GLY A 69 -11.74 -4.76 12.15
CA GLY A 69 -10.96 -5.97 12.35
C GLY A 69 -9.51 -5.69 12.78
N ALA A 70 -8.88 -6.73 13.36
CA ALA A 70 -7.54 -6.64 13.94
C ALA A 70 -6.45 -6.26 12.93
N HIS A 71 -6.57 -6.70 11.67
CA HIS A 71 -5.62 -6.33 10.62
C HIS A 71 -5.69 -4.85 10.28
N VAL A 72 -6.88 -4.29 10.10
CA VAL A 72 -7.02 -2.84 9.82
C VAL A 72 -6.54 -2.02 11.01
N GLU A 73 -6.81 -2.46 12.24
CA GLU A 73 -6.28 -1.83 13.45
C GLU A 73 -4.74 -1.83 13.47
N TYR A 74 -4.11 -2.98 13.27
CA TYR A 74 -2.66 -3.09 13.21
C TYR A 74 -2.05 -2.20 12.12
N PHE A 75 -2.61 -2.25 10.91
CA PHE A 75 -2.11 -1.47 9.77
C PHE A 75 -2.30 0.05 9.96
N SER A 76 -3.32 0.48 10.71
CA SER A 76 -3.52 1.90 11.04
C SER A 76 -2.45 2.45 11.99
N GLY A 77 -1.79 1.56 12.74
CA GLY A 77 -0.75 1.93 13.71
C GLY A 77 0.67 1.98 13.17
N ILE A 78 0.93 1.47 11.95
CA ILE A 78 2.29 1.42 11.36
C ILE A 78 2.50 2.50 10.29
N GLU A 79 3.73 3.01 10.21
CA GLU A 79 4.12 4.04 9.25
C GLU A 79 4.62 3.49 7.90
N ASN A 80 4.75 2.18 7.73
CA ASN A 80 5.04 1.57 6.44
C ASN A 80 4.04 2.04 5.35
N PRO A 81 4.45 2.11 4.07
CA PRO A 81 3.49 2.11 2.97
C PRO A 81 2.75 0.78 2.95
N ILE A 82 1.45 0.83 2.67
CA ILE A 82 0.58 -0.35 2.77
C ILE A 82 -0.27 -0.57 1.52
N GLY A 83 -0.56 -1.83 1.24
CA GLY A 83 -1.47 -2.29 0.21
C GLY A 83 -2.82 -2.72 0.78
N ILE A 84 -3.88 -2.57 0.01
CA ILE A 84 -5.22 -3.05 0.35
C ILE A 84 -5.74 -3.82 -0.86
N LYS A 85 -6.03 -5.11 -0.71
CA LYS A 85 -6.64 -5.89 -1.78
C LYS A 85 -8.11 -5.49 -1.95
N CYS A 86 -8.47 -5.13 -3.18
CA CYS A 86 -9.83 -4.75 -3.57
C CYS A 86 -10.40 -5.82 -4.52
N GLY A 87 -11.19 -6.75 -3.98
CA GLY A 87 -11.92 -7.75 -4.75
C GLY A 87 -13.31 -7.29 -5.20
N PRO A 88 -14.03 -8.12 -5.99
CA PRO A 88 -15.39 -7.81 -6.46
C PRO A 88 -16.44 -7.79 -5.35
N THR A 89 -16.11 -8.28 -4.14
CA THR A 89 -16.97 -8.24 -2.95
C THR A 89 -16.82 -6.94 -2.14
N MET A 90 -15.83 -6.10 -2.47
CA MET A 90 -15.70 -4.79 -1.85
C MET A 90 -16.77 -3.86 -2.41
N ARG A 91 -17.46 -3.14 -1.54
CA ARG A 91 -18.41 -2.10 -1.95
C ARG A 91 -17.69 -0.76 -2.04
N ALA A 92 -18.14 0.10 -2.95
CA ALA A 92 -17.52 1.40 -3.17
C ALA A 92 -17.61 2.30 -1.92
N GLU A 93 -18.72 2.22 -1.19
CA GLU A 93 -18.95 2.97 0.05
C GLU A 93 -18.01 2.59 1.20
N ASP A 94 -17.43 1.39 1.18
CA ASP A 94 -16.53 0.91 2.24
C ASP A 94 -15.12 1.51 2.12
N LEU A 95 -14.73 1.99 0.92
CA LEU A 95 -13.38 2.51 0.66
C LEU A 95 -13.07 3.80 1.41
N GLY A 96 -14.03 4.73 1.51
CA GLY A 96 -13.84 6.01 2.20
C GLY A 96 -13.46 5.82 3.67
N PRO A 97 -14.34 5.17 4.47
CA PRO A 97 -14.06 4.89 5.88
C PRO A 97 -12.77 4.09 6.11
N LEU A 98 -12.49 3.10 5.24
CA LEU A 98 -11.27 2.30 5.33
C LEU A 98 -10.01 3.16 5.12
N LEU A 99 -10.04 4.06 4.13
CA LEU A 99 -8.93 4.98 3.87
C LEU A 99 -8.80 6.05 4.96
N ASP A 100 -9.89 6.54 5.52
CA ASP A 100 -9.86 7.48 6.64
C ASP A 100 -9.18 6.86 7.88
N LYS A 101 -9.40 5.56 8.13
CA LYS A 101 -8.72 4.84 9.22
C LYS A 101 -7.25 4.55 8.93
N LEU A 102 -6.92 4.16 7.70
CA LEU A 102 -5.57 3.72 7.33
C LEU A 102 -4.62 4.85 6.90
N ASN A 103 -5.16 5.98 6.46
CA ASN A 103 -4.40 7.15 6.01
C ASN A 103 -5.08 8.46 6.46
N PRO A 104 -5.25 8.69 7.78
CA PRO A 104 -6.01 9.84 8.29
C PRO A 104 -5.41 11.19 7.87
N LYS A 105 -4.09 11.23 7.63
CA LYS A 105 -3.35 12.41 7.17
C LYS A 105 -3.41 12.62 5.66
N ARG A 106 -4.03 11.70 4.90
CA ARG A 106 -4.15 11.71 3.43
C ARG A 106 -2.79 11.83 2.74
N GLU A 107 -1.79 11.15 3.29
CA GLU A 107 -0.44 11.12 2.75
C GLU A 107 -0.43 10.44 1.37
N VAL A 108 0.20 11.10 0.40
CA VAL A 108 0.28 10.62 -0.98
C VAL A 108 1.11 9.33 -0.99
N GLY A 109 0.54 8.26 -1.54
CA GLY A 109 1.26 6.98 -1.69
C GLY A 109 1.32 6.12 -0.43
N LYS A 110 0.77 6.57 0.71
CA LYS A 110 0.64 5.74 1.93
C LYS A 110 -0.17 4.47 1.66
N CYS A 111 -1.28 4.60 0.94
CA CYS A 111 -2.15 3.49 0.57
C CYS A 111 -2.03 3.16 -0.92
N THR A 112 -1.88 1.87 -1.21
CA THR A 112 -1.98 1.30 -2.56
C THR A 112 -3.20 0.41 -2.65
N LEU A 113 -4.15 0.73 -3.53
CA LEU A 113 -5.32 -0.12 -3.80
C LEU A 113 -4.95 -1.16 -4.86
N ILE A 114 -4.89 -2.43 -4.44
CA ILE A 114 -4.51 -3.57 -5.27
C ILE A 114 -5.79 -4.24 -5.78
N THR A 115 -6.20 -3.86 -6.97
CA THR A 115 -7.45 -4.28 -7.61
C THR A 115 -7.35 -5.68 -8.19
N ARG A 116 -8.31 -6.55 -7.88
CA ARG A 116 -8.34 -7.96 -8.34
C ARG A 116 -9.75 -8.43 -8.70
N TYR A 117 -10.45 -7.66 -9.53
CA TYR A 117 -11.84 -7.94 -9.89
C TYR A 117 -12.02 -9.16 -10.79
N GLY A 118 -11.02 -9.43 -11.65
CA GLY A 118 -11.14 -10.38 -12.75
C GLY A 118 -11.57 -9.72 -14.05
N VAL A 119 -11.23 -10.34 -15.18
CA VAL A 119 -11.36 -9.74 -16.52
C VAL A 119 -12.81 -9.37 -16.84
N ASN A 120 -13.77 -10.18 -16.40
CA ASN A 120 -15.19 -9.97 -16.69
C ASN A 120 -15.86 -8.93 -15.77
N ASN A 121 -15.18 -8.49 -14.71
CA ASN A 121 -15.75 -7.70 -13.63
C ASN A 121 -15.08 -6.33 -13.47
N VAL A 122 -13.87 -6.13 -14.02
CA VAL A 122 -13.11 -4.88 -13.85
C VAL A 122 -13.87 -3.65 -14.35
N GLU A 123 -14.51 -3.72 -15.52
CA GLU A 123 -15.27 -2.60 -16.08
C GLU A 123 -16.49 -2.22 -15.23
N LYS A 124 -17.04 -3.17 -14.48
CA LYS A 124 -18.17 -2.96 -13.58
C LYS A 124 -17.75 -2.30 -12.27
N HIS A 125 -16.65 -2.75 -11.67
CA HIS A 125 -16.29 -2.37 -10.30
C HIS A 125 -15.27 -1.23 -10.20
N LEU A 126 -14.28 -1.19 -11.10
CA LEU A 126 -13.18 -0.24 -11.01
C LEU A 126 -13.65 1.24 -11.10
N PRO A 127 -14.58 1.62 -12.00
CA PRO A 127 -15.03 3.02 -12.08
C PRO A 127 -15.66 3.53 -10.78
N ASP A 128 -16.52 2.72 -10.16
CA ASP A 128 -17.21 3.08 -8.92
C ASP A 128 -16.22 3.23 -7.75
N HIS A 129 -15.22 2.34 -7.68
CA HIS A 129 -14.16 2.44 -6.68
C HIS A 129 -13.27 3.66 -6.90
N ILE A 130 -12.90 3.99 -8.15
CA ILE A 130 -12.17 5.23 -8.46
C ILE A 130 -12.98 6.45 -8.00
N ALA A 131 -14.26 6.49 -8.34
CA ALA A 131 -15.13 7.60 -7.96
C ALA A 131 -15.28 7.74 -6.43
N ALA A 132 -15.34 6.62 -5.70
CA ALA A 132 -15.38 6.64 -4.23
C ALA A 132 -14.10 7.20 -3.61
N VAL A 133 -12.93 6.81 -4.11
CA VAL A 133 -11.64 7.35 -3.65
C VAL A 133 -11.50 8.84 -3.99
N GLN A 134 -11.94 9.26 -5.17
CA GLN A 134 -11.96 10.67 -5.54
C GLN A 134 -12.85 11.50 -4.59
N ARG A 135 -14.04 10.98 -4.24
CA ARG A 135 -14.94 11.64 -3.27
C ARG A 135 -14.36 11.69 -1.87
N SER A 136 -13.62 10.67 -1.45
CA SER A 136 -12.98 10.68 -0.13
C SER A 136 -11.84 11.70 -0.05
N GLY A 137 -11.24 12.06 -1.20
CA GLY A 137 -10.14 13.03 -1.30
C GLY A 137 -8.80 12.47 -0.87
N HIS A 138 -8.66 11.15 -0.85
CA HIS A 138 -7.39 10.45 -0.67
C HIS A 138 -6.66 10.29 -2.00
N ILE A 139 -5.32 10.35 -1.97
CA ILE A 139 -4.47 10.13 -3.17
C ILE A 139 -3.73 8.81 -2.99
N VAL A 140 -4.29 7.76 -3.59
CA VAL A 140 -3.77 6.38 -3.52
C VAL A 140 -2.96 6.02 -4.77
N VAL A 141 -2.10 5.02 -4.64
CA VAL A 141 -1.55 4.32 -5.80
C VAL A 141 -2.55 3.25 -6.24
N TRP A 142 -2.79 3.14 -7.54
CA TRP A 142 -3.62 2.08 -8.12
C TRP A 142 -2.71 0.98 -8.69
N ALA A 143 -2.90 -0.25 -8.20
CA ALA A 143 -2.19 -1.42 -8.70
C ALA A 143 -3.20 -2.46 -9.22
N CYS A 144 -2.87 -3.11 -10.34
CA CYS A 144 -3.66 -4.21 -10.88
C CYS A 144 -3.03 -5.54 -10.47
N ASP A 145 -3.81 -6.40 -9.83
CA ASP A 145 -3.54 -7.81 -9.64
C ASP A 145 -4.45 -8.62 -10.58
N PRO A 146 -3.96 -8.95 -11.79
CA PRO A 146 -4.74 -9.67 -12.79
C PRO A 146 -4.80 -11.19 -12.51
N MET A 147 -4.21 -11.67 -11.41
CA MET A 147 -4.01 -13.09 -11.16
C MET A 147 -5.08 -13.67 -10.23
N HIS A 148 -5.46 -12.94 -9.18
CA HIS A 148 -6.36 -13.46 -8.14
C HIS A 148 -7.85 -13.21 -8.41
N GLY A 149 -8.19 -12.41 -9.42
CA GLY A 149 -9.57 -12.20 -9.87
C GLY A 149 -10.03 -13.31 -10.82
N LYS A 150 -11.34 -13.52 -10.92
CA LYS A 150 -11.96 -14.39 -11.94
C LYS A 150 -12.88 -13.57 -12.83
#